data_AF-A0A6I2L996-F1
#
_entry.id   AF-A0A6I2L996-F1
#
_cell.length_a   1.000
_cell.length_b   1.000
_cell.length_c   1.000
_cell.angle_alpha   90.00
_cell.angle_beta   90.00
_cell.angle_gamma   90.00
#
_symmetry.space_group_name_H-M   'P 1'
#
loop_
_entity.id
_entity.type
_entity.pdbx_description
1 polymer ?
#
loop_
_entity_poly.entity_id
_entity_poly.type
_entity_poly.pdbx_seq_one_letter_code
_entity_poly.pdbx_strand_id
1 'polypeptide(L)'
;MKKATLSAAIALLTAALAPSAYAKTATWVDLTSPTTTIVLDKSTVTYNPIASEIWVYDGANITDQSAAHIESVVETQFSLASTGVGSLKLVGQNDSQSSNSITLSSATSYLAVHYGGGELLFYWDTPLAANTTVTLANLKGISNYRAYTAVSAVPEPETYAMMAGGLALLGFMARRRKRA
;
A
#
# COMPACT_ATOMS: atom_id res chain seq x y z
N MET A 1 44.49 -28.05 68.37
CA MET A 1 44.72 -27.76 66.95
C MET A 1 43.48 -28.17 66.15
N LYS A 2 42.95 -27.23 65.36
CA LYS A 2 41.99 -27.35 64.23
C LYS A 2 40.61 -27.98 64.49
N LYS A 3 39.61 -27.11 64.68
CA LYS A 3 38.18 -27.35 64.46
C LYS A 3 37.92 -27.40 62.94
N ALA A 4 37.20 -28.41 62.44
CA ALA A 4 36.76 -28.48 61.05
C ALA A 4 35.24 -28.21 61.00
N THR A 5 34.86 -27.11 60.37
CA THR A 5 33.48 -26.69 60.12
C THR A 5 33.02 -27.10 58.73
N LEU A 6 31.74 -27.52 58.65
CA LEU A 6 30.94 -27.90 57.48
C LEU A 6 31.00 -26.89 56.32
N SER A 7 30.79 -27.39 55.09
CA SER A 7 29.83 -26.78 54.13
C SER A 7 29.42 -27.79 53.05
N ALA A 8 28.16 -28.20 53.08
CA ALA A 8 27.50 -28.91 52.00
C ALA A 8 26.95 -27.88 51.01
N ALA A 9 27.41 -27.93 49.76
CA ALA A 9 26.91 -27.06 48.69
C ALA A 9 25.68 -27.71 48.05
N ILE A 10 24.49 -27.15 48.29
CA ILE A 10 23.26 -27.47 47.57
C ILE A 10 23.27 -26.63 46.28
N ALA A 11 23.48 -27.28 45.13
CA ALA A 11 23.34 -26.65 43.83
C ALA A 11 21.84 -26.54 43.49
N LEU A 12 21.26 -25.35 43.66
CA LEU A 12 19.95 -25.00 43.11
C LEU A 12 20.09 -24.82 41.61
N LEU A 13 19.64 -25.80 40.83
CA LEU A 13 19.49 -25.69 39.39
C LEU A 13 18.22 -24.89 39.10
N THR A 14 18.33 -23.56 39.01
CA THR A 14 17.27 -22.72 38.47
C THR A 14 17.21 -22.91 36.95
N ALA A 15 16.27 -23.72 36.47
CA ALA A 15 15.90 -23.74 35.07
C ALA A 15 15.31 -22.38 34.70
N ALA A 16 16.10 -21.52 34.06
CA ALA A 16 15.58 -20.31 33.43
C ALA A 16 14.66 -20.75 32.29
N LEU A 17 13.35 -20.63 32.47
CA LEU A 17 12.42 -20.58 31.34
C LEU A 17 12.83 -19.35 30.52
N ALA A 18 13.50 -19.58 29.39
CA ALA A 18 13.56 -18.57 28.36
C ALA A 18 12.12 -18.22 27.98
N PRO A 19 11.71 -16.94 27.97
CA PRO A 19 10.41 -16.60 27.42
C PRO A 19 10.42 -17.08 25.97
N SER A 20 9.55 -18.06 25.67
CA SER A 20 9.23 -18.41 24.29
C SER A 20 8.89 -17.12 23.57
N ALA A 21 9.65 -16.78 22.53
CA ALA A 21 9.34 -15.64 21.68
C ALA A 21 7.86 -15.78 21.26
N TYR A 22 7.01 -14.90 21.77
CA TYR A 22 5.67 -14.76 21.22
C TYR A 22 5.86 -14.42 19.76
N ALA A 23 5.49 -15.33 18.85
CA ALA A 23 5.40 -14.99 17.44
C ALA A 23 4.34 -13.87 17.35
N LYS A 24 4.78 -12.63 17.11
CA LYS A 24 3.91 -11.51 16.77
C LYS A 24 3.16 -11.93 15.51
N THR A 25 1.87 -12.24 15.62
CA THR A 25 1.04 -12.47 14.43
C THR A 25 0.95 -11.14 13.70
N ALA A 26 1.51 -11.07 12.49
CA ALA A 26 1.42 -9.87 11.67
C ALA A 26 -0.05 -9.57 11.36
N THR A 27 -0.46 -8.34 11.61
CA THR A 27 -1.80 -7.83 11.32
C THR A 27 -1.67 -6.47 10.65
N TRP A 28 -2.62 -6.16 9.79
CA TRP A 28 -2.71 -4.83 9.20
C TRP A 28 -3.01 -3.78 10.26
N VAL A 29 -2.19 -2.74 10.28
CA VAL A 29 -2.36 -1.56 11.15
C VAL A 29 -2.53 -0.34 10.27
N ASP A 30 -3.64 0.35 10.44
CA ASP A 30 -3.87 1.67 9.85
C ASP A 30 -3.15 2.74 10.70
N LEU A 31 -2.39 3.59 10.04
CA LEU A 31 -1.68 4.72 10.64
C LEU A 31 -2.25 6.08 10.21
N THR A 32 -3.54 6.15 9.84
CA THR A 32 -4.27 7.37 9.45
C THR A 32 -4.04 8.54 10.41
N SER A 33 -3.06 9.38 10.06
CA SER A 33 -2.83 10.75 10.56
C SER A 33 -1.69 11.35 9.74
N PRO A 34 -1.77 12.62 9.30
CA PRO A 34 -0.70 13.24 8.52
C PRO A 34 0.56 13.37 9.37
N THR A 35 1.44 12.38 9.24
CA THR A 35 2.80 12.40 9.76
C THR A 35 3.77 12.22 8.60
N THR A 36 5.06 12.17 8.90
CA THR A 36 6.10 11.79 7.94
C THR A 36 6.85 10.55 8.39
N THR A 37 6.36 9.84 9.43
CA THR A 37 7.09 8.76 10.08
C THR A 37 6.23 7.56 10.39
N ILE A 38 6.74 6.37 10.09
CA ILE A 38 6.15 5.08 10.46
C ILE A 38 7.12 4.37 11.42
N VAL A 39 6.61 3.75 12.48
CA VAL A 39 7.40 2.91 13.36
C VAL A 39 7.20 1.45 12.97
N LEU A 40 8.27 0.81 12.49
CA LEU A 40 8.31 -0.62 12.17
C LEU A 40 9.21 -1.29 13.20
N ASP A 41 8.75 -2.33 13.88
CA ASP A 41 9.42 -3.07 14.97
C ASP A 41 10.43 -2.29 15.86
N LYS A 42 11.62 -1.95 15.35
CA LYS A 42 12.71 -1.22 16.07
C LYS A 42 13.26 0.00 15.31
N SER A 43 12.64 0.42 14.21
CA SER A 43 13.12 1.50 13.34
C SER A 43 12.02 2.50 13.03
N THR A 44 12.40 3.79 13.00
CA THR A 44 11.54 4.85 12.46
C THR A 44 11.88 5.05 10.99
N VAL A 45 10.89 4.83 10.14
CA VAL A 45 10.96 5.09 8.69
C VAL A 45 10.38 6.47 8.44
N THR A 46 11.12 7.33 7.75
CA THR A 46 10.60 8.63 7.31
C THR A 46 10.20 8.54 5.85
N TYR A 47 9.02 9.04 5.50
CA TYR A 47 8.51 8.99 4.13
C TYR A 47 8.12 10.37 3.60
N ASN A 48 8.22 10.51 2.28
CA ASN A 48 7.76 11.69 1.53
C ASN A 48 7.48 11.27 0.08
N PRO A 49 6.42 11.76 -0.59
CA PRO A 49 5.40 12.73 -0.12
C PRO A 49 4.50 12.22 1.03
N ILE A 50 3.85 13.14 1.75
CA ILE A 50 2.87 12.80 2.80
C ILE A 50 1.69 12.08 2.15
N ALA A 51 1.39 10.87 2.63
CA ALA A 51 0.22 10.09 2.26
C ALA A 51 -1.00 10.48 3.12
N SER A 52 -2.19 10.36 2.55
CA SER A 52 -3.47 10.56 3.23
C SER A 52 -3.74 9.41 4.20
N GLU A 53 -3.37 8.18 3.81
CA GLU A 53 -3.60 6.97 4.57
C GLU A 53 -2.47 5.97 4.32
N ILE A 54 -2.15 5.18 5.36
CA ILE A 54 -1.06 4.21 5.31
C ILE A 54 -1.46 2.96 6.08
N TRP A 55 -1.30 1.81 5.43
CA TRP A 55 -1.42 0.51 6.06
C TRP A 55 -0.06 -0.16 6.18
N VAL A 56 0.17 -0.79 7.33
CA VAL A 56 1.40 -1.52 7.61
C VAL A 56 1.08 -2.95 7.96
N TYR A 57 1.74 -3.88 7.27
CA TYR A 57 1.80 -5.28 7.64
C TYR A 57 3.24 -5.62 8.00
N ASP A 58 3.52 -5.81 9.30
CA ASP A 58 4.89 -5.97 9.81
C ASP A 58 5.03 -7.25 10.62
N GLY A 59 6.12 -7.99 10.38
CA GLY A 59 6.47 -9.22 11.10
C GLY A 59 6.14 -10.53 10.37
N ALA A 60 5.59 -10.47 9.15
CA ALA A 60 5.44 -11.62 8.26
C ALA A 60 5.37 -11.17 6.79
N ASN A 61 5.71 -12.07 5.87
CA ASN A 61 5.56 -11.83 4.44
C ASN A 61 4.18 -12.24 3.94
N ILE A 62 3.61 -11.44 3.05
CA ILE A 62 2.52 -11.89 2.17
C ILE A 62 3.13 -12.91 1.20
N THR A 63 2.61 -14.14 1.20
CA THR A 63 3.24 -15.29 0.53
C THR A 63 3.17 -15.21 -0.99
N ASP A 64 2.10 -14.65 -1.54
CA ASP A 64 1.96 -14.42 -2.98
C ASP A 64 2.27 -12.95 -3.29
N GLN A 65 3.39 -12.74 -3.96
CA GLN A 65 3.88 -11.43 -4.38
C GLN A 65 3.59 -11.18 -5.88
N SER A 66 2.63 -11.87 -6.48
CA SER A 66 2.19 -11.54 -7.84
C SER A 66 1.50 -10.17 -7.86
N ALA A 67 1.61 -9.46 -8.98
CA ALA A 67 1.00 -8.13 -9.11
C ALA A 67 -0.52 -8.13 -8.88
N ALA A 68 -1.20 -9.17 -9.38
CA ALA A 68 -2.64 -9.36 -9.20
C ALA A 68 -3.03 -9.65 -7.74
N HIS A 69 -2.23 -10.44 -7.02
CA HIS A 69 -2.52 -10.71 -5.62
C HIS A 69 -2.37 -9.45 -4.76
N ILE A 70 -1.29 -8.70 -4.96
CA ILE A 70 -1.06 -7.47 -4.21
C ILE A 70 -2.08 -6.38 -4.58
N GLU A 71 -2.55 -6.34 -5.82
CA GLU A 71 -3.68 -5.48 -6.19
C GLU A 71 -4.93 -5.81 -5.36
N SER A 72 -5.29 -7.09 -5.25
CA SER A 72 -6.40 -7.53 -4.41
C SER A 72 -6.20 -7.21 -2.91
N VAL A 73 -4.97 -7.30 -2.42
CA VAL A 73 -4.62 -6.89 -1.05
C VAL A 73 -4.89 -5.40 -0.85
N VAL A 74 -4.42 -4.55 -1.76
CA VAL A 74 -4.65 -3.09 -1.71
C VAL A 74 -6.13 -2.77 -1.78
N GLU A 75 -6.86 -3.36 -2.73
CA GLU A 75 -8.32 -3.19 -2.84
C GLU A 75 -9.04 -3.59 -1.55
N THR A 76 -8.60 -4.67 -0.90
CA THR A 76 -9.18 -5.14 0.36
C THR A 76 -8.91 -4.16 1.51
N GLN A 77 -7.67 -3.70 1.69
CA GLN A 77 -7.32 -2.81 2.81
C GLN A 77 -8.00 -1.44 2.69
N PHE A 78 -8.07 -0.88 1.48
CA PHE A 78 -8.70 0.41 1.23
C PHE A 78 -10.21 0.30 0.88
N SER A 79 -10.81 -0.88 0.97
CA SER A 79 -12.24 -1.12 0.67
C SER A 79 -12.67 -0.63 -0.73
N LEU A 80 -11.84 -0.87 -1.73
CA LEU A 80 -12.06 -0.44 -3.11
C LEU A 80 -12.90 -1.43 -3.91
N ALA A 81 -13.42 -0.99 -5.04
CA ALA A 81 -14.05 -1.88 -6.00
C ALA A 81 -12.98 -2.79 -6.63
N SER A 82 -13.32 -4.04 -6.95
CA SER A 82 -12.40 -4.95 -7.66
C SER A 82 -12.53 -4.88 -9.19
N THR A 83 -13.55 -4.20 -9.70
CA THR A 83 -13.75 -3.99 -11.14
C THR A 83 -14.45 -2.66 -11.41
N GLY A 84 -14.20 -2.10 -12.59
CA GLY A 84 -14.90 -0.91 -13.07
C GLY A 84 -14.43 0.39 -12.40
N VAL A 85 -15.34 1.35 -12.25
CA VAL A 85 -15.01 2.64 -11.63
C VAL A 85 -14.64 2.43 -10.17
N GLY A 86 -13.53 3.03 -9.74
CA GLY A 86 -13.01 2.90 -8.39
C GLY A 86 -12.12 1.66 -8.17
N SER A 87 -11.99 0.76 -9.16
CA SER A 87 -11.01 -0.31 -9.09
C SER A 87 -9.60 0.15 -9.39
N LEU A 88 -8.62 -0.68 -9.05
CA LEU A 88 -7.23 -0.36 -9.32
C LEU A 88 -6.86 -0.71 -10.76
N LYS A 89 -5.79 -0.05 -11.21
CA LYS A 89 -5.06 -0.36 -12.42
C LYS A 89 -3.58 -0.23 -12.11
N LEU A 90 -2.82 -1.29 -12.35
CA LEU A 90 -1.35 -1.27 -12.24
C LEU A 90 -0.76 -0.28 -13.27
N VAL A 91 0.06 0.66 -12.79
CA VAL A 91 0.72 1.70 -13.61
C VAL A 91 2.25 1.68 -13.50
N GLY A 92 2.80 0.99 -12.50
CA GLY A 92 4.24 0.80 -12.35
C GLY A 92 4.55 -0.35 -11.41
N GLN A 93 5.67 -1.02 -11.64
CA GLN A 93 6.17 -2.08 -10.76
C GLN A 93 7.70 -2.24 -10.92
N ASN A 94 8.33 -2.76 -9.88
CA ASN A 94 9.70 -3.28 -9.94
C ASN A 94 9.83 -4.45 -8.98
N ASP A 95 10.19 -5.63 -9.50
CA ASP A 95 10.34 -6.86 -8.71
C ASP A 95 11.75 -7.02 -8.08
N SER A 96 12.65 -6.07 -8.33
CA SER A 96 14.02 -6.06 -7.82
C SER A 96 14.44 -4.66 -7.38
N GLN A 97 13.58 -4.04 -6.58
CA GLN A 97 13.84 -2.74 -5.98
C GLN A 97 14.83 -2.89 -4.82
N SER A 98 15.94 -2.16 -4.85
CA SER A 98 16.93 -2.14 -3.77
C SER A 98 17.17 -0.73 -3.19
N SER A 99 16.56 0.29 -3.81
CA SER A 99 16.64 1.69 -3.39
C SER A 99 15.42 2.08 -2.57
N ASN A 100 15.62 2.82 -1.48
CA ASN A 100 14.54 3.44 -0.70
C ASN A 100 13.93 4.67 -1.39
N SER A 101 14.29 4.91 -2.65
CA SER A 101 13.81 5.99 -3.49
C SER A 101 13.18 5.38 -4.74
N ILE A 102 11.88 5.59 -4.90
CA ILE A 102 11.05 5.06 -5.98
C ILE A 102 10.57 6.23 -6.83
N THR A 103 11.03 6.31 -8.07
CA THR A 103 10.55 7.31 -9.03
C THR A 103 9.38 6.73 -9.81
N LEU A 104 8.21 7.36 -9.69
CA LEU A 104 6.98 6.92 -10.32
C LEU A 104 7.01 7.23 -11.82
N SER A 105 6.76 6.23 -12.67
CA SER A 105 6.70 6.42 -14.13
C SER A 105 5.37 7.01 -14.62
N SER A 106 4.35 7.06 -13.77
CA SER A 106 2.99 7.46 -14.09
C SER A 106 2.28 8.05 -12.88
N ALA A 107 1.15 8.73 -13.12
CA ALA A 107 0.32 9.24 -12.03
C ALA A 107 -0.16 8.09 -11.14
N THR A 108 0.02 8.21 -9.82
CA THR A 108 -0.16 7.11 -8.85
C THR A 108 -0.95 7.59 -7.64
N SER A 109 -1.99 6.85 -7.28
CA SER A 109 -2.81 7.10 -6.07
C SER A 109 -2.51 6.12 -4.96
N TYR A 110 -2.07 4.90 -5.30
CA TYR A 110 -1.74 3.87 -4.34
C TYR A 110 -0.36 3.29 -4.62
N LEU A 111 0.42 3.03 -3.58
CA LEU A 111 1.74 2.40 -3.68
C LEU A 111 1.84 1.28 -2.65
N ALA A 112 2.09 0.06 -3.10
CA ALA A 112 2.46 -1.07 -2.28
C ALA A 112 3.99 -1.26 -2.32
N VAL A 113 4.62 -1.42 -1.17
CA VAL A 113 6.07 -1.61 -1.04
C VAL A 113 6.34 -2.80 -0.14
N HIS A 114 6.96 -3.83 -0.70
CA HIS A 114 7.42 -4.97 0.05
C HIS A 114 8.82 -4.70 0.61
N TYR A 115 8.99 -5.01 1.90
CA TYR A 115 10.26 -4.88 2.58
C TYR A 115 10.48 -6.06 3.52
N GLY A 116 11.65 -6.70 3.47
CA GLY A 116 12.14 -7.69 4.43
C GLY A 116 11.14 -8.77 4.83
N GLY A 117 10.31 -8.46 5.82
CA GLY A 117 9.27 -9.28 6.44
C GLY A 117 7.90 -8.60 6.51
N GLY A 118 7.52 -7.76 5.54
CA GLY A 118 6.33 -6.93 5.62
C GLY A 118 5.98 -6.17 4.34
N GLU A 119 4.84 -5.47 4.40
CA GLU A 119 4.28 -4.67 3.31
C GLU A 119 3.82 -3.30 3.82
N LEU A 120 4.11 -2.24 3.07
CA LEU A 120 3.58 -0.89 3.30
C LEU A 120 2.64 -0.53 2.17
N LEU A 121 1.43 -0.07 2.49
CA LEU A 121 0.50 0.46 1.49
C LEU A 121 0.29 1.94 1.77
N PHE A 122 0.45 2.77 0.75
CA PHE A 122 0.23 4.20 0.80
C PHE A 122 -0.94 4.58 -0.09
N TYR A 123 -1.72 5.57 0.36
CA TYR A 123 -2.76 6.21 -0.43
C TYR A 123 -2.61 7.74 -0.41
N TRP A 124 -2.83 8.37 -1.57
CA TRP A 124 -2.91 9.82 -1.72
C TRP A 124 -4.25 10.20 -2.36
N ASP A 125 -5.02 11.09 -1.69
CA ASP A 125 -6.30 11.62 -2.23
C ASP A 125 -6.10 12.31 -3.58
N THR A 126 -4.99 13.05 -3.71
CA THR A 126 -4.55 13.62 -4.97
C THR A 126 -3.42 12.74 -5.54
N PRO A 127 -3.61 12.12 -6.71
CA PRO A 127 -2.59 11.27 -7.31
C PRO A 127 -1.26 12.01 -7.46
N LEU A 128 -0.17 11.38 -7.03
CA LEU A 128 1.18 11.87 -7.26
C LEU A 128 1.44 11.90 -8.76
N ALA A 129 2.03 12.98 -9.28
CA ALA A 129 2.37 13.12 -10.69
C ALA A 129 3.47 12.13 -11.11
N ALA A 130 3.53 11.80 -12.40
CA ALA A 130 4.67 11.08 -12.96
C ALA A 130 5.99 11.83 -12.68
N ASN A 131 7.07 11.07 -12.52
CA ASN A 131 8.41 11.52 -12.10
C ASN A 131 8.50 12.04 -10.66
N THR A 132 7.43 11.91 -9.86
CA THR A 132 7.53 12.12 -8.42
C THR A 132 8.36 11.00 -7.80
N THR A 133 9.27 11.35 -6.90
CA THR A 133 10.08 10.39 -6.15
C THR A 133 9.48 10.20 -4.76
N VAL A 134 9.04 8.98 -4.47
CA VAL A 134 8.67 8.54 -3.12
C VAL A 134 9.93 8.05 -2.41
N THR A 135 10.21 8.62 -1.25
CA THR A 135 11.35 8.27 -0.41
C THR A 135 10.88 7.58 0.86
N LEU A 136 11.57 6.51 1.26
CA LEU A 136 11.32 5.70 2.46
C LEU A 136 12.62 5.61 3.27
N ALA A 137 13.07 6.74 3.79
CA ALA A 137 14.32 6.84 4.51
C ALA A 137 14.34 5.88 5.71
N ASN A 138 15.48 5.22 5.91
CA ASN A 138 15.72 4.21 6.95
C ASN A 138 14.95 2.89 6.83
N LEU A 139 14.07 2.72 5.83
CA LEU A 139 13.48 1.41 5.51
C LEU A 139 14.60 0.41 5.15
N LYS A 140 14.47 -0.85 5.56
CA LYS A 140 15.47 -1.89 5.28
C LYS A 140 14.82 -3.04 4.54
N GLY A 141 15.60 -3.64 3.63
CA GLY A 141 15.19 -4.84 2.92
C GLY A 141 14.08 -4.64 1.89
N ILE A 142 13.92 -3.42 1.35
CA ILE A 142 13.04 -3.23 0.19
C ILE A 142 13.43 -4.22 -0.90
N SER A 143 12.43 -4.84 -1.54
CA SER A 143 12.66 -5.83 -2.59
C SER A 143 11.79 -5.60 -3.81
N ASN A 144 10.57 -5.10 -3.63
CA ASN A 144 9.69 -4.78 -4.76
C ASN A 144 8.70 -3.67 -4.42
N TYR A 145 8.07 -3.10 -5.44
CA TYR A 145 6.95 -2.19 -5.29
C TYR A 145 5.95 -2.36 -6.44
N ARG A 146 4.70 -1.94 -6.17
CA ARG A 146 3.63 -1.83 -7.16
C ARG A 146 2.91 -0.50 -6.99
N ALA A 147 2.71 0.22 -8.08
CA ALA A 147 2.05 1.51 -8.14
C ALA A 147 0.74 1.38 -8.91
N TYR A 148 -0.34 1.93 -8.36
CA TYR A 148 -1.68 1.86 -8.92
C TYR A 148 -2.31 3.24 -9.06
N THR A 149 -3.21 3.36 -10.03
CA THR A 149 -4.16 4.47 -10.14
C THR A 149 -5.57 3.92 -10.06
N ALA A 150 -6.51 4.70 -9.50
CA ALA A 150 -7.92 4.33 -9.54
C ALA A 150 -8.50 4.57 -10.94
N VAL A 151 -9.32 3.64 -11.42
CA VAL A 151 -10.12 3.82 -12.63
C VAL A 151 -11.17 4.89 -12.36
N SER A 152 -11.00 6.05 -12.98
CA SER A 152 -11.96 7.14 -12.86
C SER A 152 -13.17 6.90 -13.77
N ALA A 153 -14.33 7.45 -13.35
CA ALA A 153 -15.46 7.55 -14.25
C ALA A 153 -15.06 8.45 -15.43
N VAL A 154 -15.07 7.90 -16.65
CA VAL A 154 -14.93 8.72 -17.85
C VAL A 154 -16.28 9.44 -18.06
N PRO A 155 -16.32 10.78 -18.21
CA PRO A 155 -17.55 11.53 -18.47
C PRO A 155 -18.14 11.24 -19.86
N GLU A 156 -18.69 10.05 -20.01
CA GLU A 156 -19.29 9.58 -21.26
C GLU A 156 -20.83 9.56 -21.28
N PRO A 157 -21.58 9.45 -20.16
CA PRO A 157 -23.04 9.43 -20.23
C PRO A 157 -23.62 10.72 -20.84
N GLU A 158 -23.07 11.86 -20.45
CA GLU A 158 -23.56 13.19 -20.86
C GLU A 158 -23.09 13.56 -22.26
N THR A 159 -21.85 13.21 -22.63
CA THR A 159 -21.30 13.46 -23.97
C THR A 159 -22.12 12.73 -25.04
N TYR A 160 -22.50 11.48 -24.78
CA TYR A 160 -23.36 10.73 -25.70
C TYR A 160 -24.78 11.28 -25.73
N ALA A 161 -25.34 11.70 -24.60
CA ALA A 161 -26.65 12.34 -24.55
C ALA A 161 -26.66 13.67 -25.34
N MET A 162 -25.60 14.47 -25.25
CA MET A 162 -25.45 15.72 -25.99
C MET A 162 -25.26 15.48 -27.50
N MET A 163 -24.49 14.47 -27.89
CA MET A 163 -24.36 14.05 -29.28
C MET A 163 -25.71 13.58 -29.85
N ALA A 164 -26.41 12.71 -29.13
CA ALA A 164 -27.72 12.21 -29.52
C ALA A 164 -28.76 13.33 -29.58
N GLY A 165 -28.76 14.23 -28.60
CA GLY A 165 -29.59 15.43 -28.56
C GLY A 165 -29.33 16.36 -29.76
N GLY A 166 -28.06 16.57 -30.11
CA GLY A 166 -27.66 17.34 -31.29
C GLY A 166 -28.16 16.71 -32.60
N LEU A 167 -28.01 15.39 -32.75
CA LEU A 167 -28.49 14.66 -33.92
C LEU A 167 -30.03 14.67 -34.02
N ALA A 168 -30.73 14.54 -32.90
CA ALA A 168 -32.19 14.62 -32.86
C ALA A 168 -32.69 16.00 -33.31
N LEU A 169 -32.06 17.08 -32.85
CA LEU A 169 -32.35 18.46 -33.27
C LEU A 169 -32.11 18.65 -34.77
N LEU A 170 -30.97 18.20 -35.29
CA LEU A 170 -30.65 18.29 -36.72
C LEU A 170 -31.66 17.50 -37.58
N GLY A 171 -32.02 16.28 -37.15
CA GLY A 171 -33.03 15.46 -37.82
C GLY A 171 -34.42 16.14 -37.83
N PHE A 172 -34.80 16.77 -36.71
CA PHE A 172 -36.04 17.52 -36.61
C PHE A 172 -36.07 18.75 -37.53
N MET A 173 -34.97 19.52 -37.58
CA MET A 173 -34.84 20.68 -38.47
C MET A 173 -34.88 20.28 -39.95
N ALA A 174 -34.19 19.20 -40.32
CA ALA A 174 -34.21 18.66 -41.68
C ALA A 174 -35.62 18.23 -42.10
N ARG A 175 -36.40 17.64 -41.19
CA ARG A 175 -37.80 17.25 -41.45
C ARG A 175 -38.72 18.45 -41.66
N ARG A 176 -38.54 19.56 -40.93
CA ARG A 176 -39.34 20.79 -41.15
C ARG A 176 -39.08 21.41 -42.52
N ARG A 177 -37.82 21.42 -42.96
CA ARG A 177 -37.44 21.97 -44.28
C ARG A 177 -38.01 21.19 -45.46
N LYS A 178 -38.20 19.88 -45.35
CA LYS A 178 -38.82 19.07 -46.41
C LYS A 178 -40.35 19.22 -46.51
N ARG A 179 -40.98 19.85 -45.52
CA ARG A 179 -42.46 20.01 -45.45
C ARG A 179 -42.92 21.43 -45.76
N ALA A 180 -42.00 22.36 -46.01
CA ALA A 180 -42.23 23.70 -46.52
C ALA A 180 -41.76 23.76 -47.97
#